data_AF-A0A961NUZ5-F1
#
_entry.id   AF-A0A961NUZ5-F1
#
_cell.length_a   1.000
_cell.length_b   1.000
_cell.length_c   1.000
_cell.angle_alpha   90.00
_cell.angle_beta   90.00
_cell.angle_gamma   90.00
#
_symmetry.space_group_name_H-M   'P 1'
#
loop_
_entity.id
_entity.type
_entity.pdbx_description
1 polymer ?
#
loop_
_entity_poly.entity_id
_entity_poly.type
_entity_poly.pdbx_seq_one_letter_code
_entity_poly.pdbx_strand_id
1 'polypeptide(L)'
;GNLKNVLDDAGNQTQVLVIESPFVGNAQFDALVRQFNAPKAEIDCTFPADAGPQALRDALTRIRAEAEDAVRSGAGHIVLTDMAQDESKVPMPMILATSAVHSWLTRQGLRTFTSIAVRSAEAIDPHYFAVLIGCGATVVNAYLAEDSLADRIERGLLDMSLTEAVKMYREAIDQGLLKIMSKMGISVISSYRGGLNFEAVGLSRAMVHEFFPGMTSRISGIGVGGIQKKLEEIHAKGWRSQSANVLPIGGFYKARKGGETHAWGAQAMHLLQSACDTASFETWRKYSALMANNPPIHLRDMLDIKPLGAPVPISEVESITSIRKRFVTPGMSLGALSPEAHKALNVAMNRIGAKSDSGEGGEDPAHFVPEPNGDNPSAKIKQVASGRFGVTAEYLNQCEELEIKVAQGAKPGEGGQLPGIKVTDLIARLRHSTKGVTLISPP
;
A
#
# COMPACT_ATOMS: atom_id res chain seq x y z
N GLY A 1 -1.85 -11.04 30.13
CA GLY A 1 -1.61 -11.60 28.78
C GLY A 1 -2.06 -13.05 28.73
N ASN A 2 -2.43 -13.55 27.54
CA ASN A 2 -2.86 -14.93 27.31
C ASN A 2 -1.73 -15.87 26.85
N LEU A 3 -0.48 -15.38 26.80
CA LEU A 3 0.70 -16.16 26.44
C LEU A 3 1.22 -16.92 27.68
N LYS A 4 0.47 -17.96 28.07
CA LYS A 4 0.79 -18.86 29.19
C LYS A 4 1.29 -20.22 28.66
N ASN A 5 1.45 -21.20 29.54
CA ASN A 5 1.89 -22.54 29.16
C ASN A 5 0.84 -23.22 28.28
N VAL A 6 1.19 -23.45 27.00
CA VAL A 6 0.33 -24.13 26.02
C VAL A 6 0.13 -25.63 26.31
N LEU A 7 0.91 -26.20 27.23
CA LEU A 7 0.80 -27.60 27.66
C LEU A 7 -0.10 -27.77 28.89
N ASP A 8 -0.60 -26.68 29.46
CA ASP A 8 -1.44 -26.67 30.66
C ASP A 8 -2.93 -26.59 30.26
N ASP A 9 -3.82 -27.06 31.12
CA ASP A 9 -5.29 -26.98 30.98
C ASP A 9 -5.93 -26.39 32.27
N ALA A 10 -5.11 -25.71 33.08
CA ALA A 10 -5.56 -25.08 34.32
C ALA A 10 -6.48 -23.87 34.08
N GLY A 11 -7.49 -23.71 34.94
CA GLY A 11 -8.48 -22.62 34.85
C GLY A 11 -7.92 -21.20 34.94
N ASN A 12 -6.66 -21.01 35.36
CA ASN A 12 -6.02 -19.70 35.38
C ASN A 12 -5.72 -19.15 33.95
N GLN A 13 -5.84 -19.96 32.90
CA GLN A 13 -5.57 -19.55 31.52
C GLN A 13 -6.56 -18.52 30.97
N THR A 14 -7.76 -18.41 31.56
CA THR A 14 -8.82 -17.50 31.11
C THR A 14 -8.76 -16.09 31.70
N GLN A 15 -7.86 -15.85 32.67
CA GLN A 15 -7.70 -14.54 33.31
C GLN A 15 -6.93 -13.56 32.41
N VAL A 16 -7.61 -13.05 31.38
CA VAL A 16 -7.03 -12.20 30.34
C VAL A 16 -8.00 -11.09 29.96
N LEU A 17 -7.46 -9.93 29.60
CA LEU A 17 -8.25 -8.87 28.97
C LEU A 17 -8.40 -9.19 27.49
N VAL A 18 -9.64 -9.16 27.00
CA VAL A 18 -10.00 -9.41 25.61
C VAL A 18 -10.57 -8.12 25.02
N ILE A 19 -10.20 -7.86 23.77
CA ILE A 19 -10.69 -6.74 22.98
C ILE A 19 -11.08 -7.26 21.59
N GLU A 20 -12.14 -6.71 21.03
CA GLU A 20 -12.69 -7.12 19.73
C GLU A 20 -11.91 -6.55 18.53
N SER A 21 -11.13 -5.49 18.77
CA SER A 21 -10.32 -4.84 17.75
C SER A 21 -8.99 -4.39 18.33
N PRO A 22 -7.89 -4.41 17.56
CA PRO A 22 -6.64 -3.77 17.95
C PRO A 22 -6.72 -2.24 17.94
N PHE A 23 -7.74 -1.65 17.32
CA PHE A 23 -7.98 -0.21 17.34
C PHE A 23 -8.58 0.19 18.69
N VAL A 24 -8.00 1.22 19.31
CA VAL A 24 -8.51 1.78 20.56
C VAL A 24 -8.52 3.31 20.47
N GLY A 25 -9.70 3.93 20.55
CA GLY A 25 -9.84 5.39 20.61
C GLY A 25 -9.33 5.98 21.93
N ASN A 26 -9.16 7.29 22.03
CA ASN A 26 -8.52 7.95 23.18
C ASN A 26 -9.20 7.62 24.51
N ALA A 27 -10.52 7.82 24.60
CA ALA A 27 -11.28 7.49 25.80
C ALA A 27 -11.30 5.98 26.11
N GLN A 28 -11.28 5.13 25.08
CA GLN A 28 -11.20 3.68 25.23
C GLN A 28 -9.82 3.24 25.74
N PHE A 29 -8.77 3.96 25.36
CA PHE A 29 -7.41 3.68 25.79
C PHE A 29 -7.24 3.98 27.28
N ASP A 30 -7.77 5.12 27.73
CA ASP A 30 -7.79 5.47 29.16
C ASP A 30 -8.58 4.44 29.98
N ALA A 31 -9.73 3.99 29.45
CA ALA A 31 -10.51 2.93 30.07
C ALA A 31 -9.74 1.60 30.13
N LEU A 32 -9.07 1.21 29.04
CA LEU A 32 -8.24 0.00 28.97
C LEU A 32 -7.12 0.04 30.02
N VAL A 33 -6.42 1.16 30.14
CA VAL A 33 -5.34 1.35 31.12
C VAL A 33 -5.84 1.19 32.55
N ARG A 34 -7.04 1.69 32.87
CA ARG A 34 -7.66 1.52 34.21
C ARG A 34 -8.01 0.07 34.53
N GLN A 35 -8.18 -0.77 33.52
CA GLN A 35 -8.52 -2.19 33.68
C GLN A 35 -7.30 -3.11 33.70
N PHE A 36 -6.09 -2.58 33.50
CA PHE A 36 -4.88 -3.39 33.57
C PHE A 36 -4.74 -4.08 34.93
N ASN A 37 -4.54 -5.39 34.88
CA ASN A 37 -4.40 -6.25 36.04
C ASN A 37 -2.93 -6.49 36.43
N ALA A 38 -2.01 -5.76 35.80
CA ALA A 38 -0.57 -5.76 36.06
C ALA A 38 -0.01 -4.35 35.87
N PRO A 39 1.17 -4.03 36.43
CA PRO A 39 1.80 -2.73 36.24
C PRO A 39 2.00 -2.40 34.76
N LYS A 40 1.75 -1.14 34.40
CA LYS A 40 2.14 -0.59 33.09
C LYS A 40 3.47 0.14 33.20
N ALA A 41 4.28 0.04 32.15
CA ALA A 41 5.39 0.96 31.92
C ALA A 41 5.13 1.74 30.64
N GLU A 42 5.27 3.06 30.72
CA GLU A 42 5.11 3.95 29.58
C GLU A 42 6.49 4.44 29.15
N ILE A 43 6.80 4.28 27.86
CA ILE A 43 8.12 4.50 27.28
C ILE A 43 8.02 5.63 26.26
N ASP A 44 8.73 6.71 26.55
CA ASP A 44 8.85 7.87 25.67
C ASP A 44 9.61 7.48 24.40
N CYS A 45 8.94 7.49 23.26
CA CYS A 45 9.48 7.19 21.94
C CYS A 45 9.90 8.47 21.19
N THR A 46 10.58 9.36 21.90
CA THR A 46 11.23 10.56 21.32
C THR A 46 12.74 10.53 21.53
N PHE A 47 13.44 11.39 20.78
CA PHE A 47 14.86 11.68 20.96
C PHE A 47 15.12 13.19 20.88
N PRO A 48 16.15 13.72 21.56
CA PRO A 48 16.40 15.16 21.56
C PRO A 48 16.77 15.66 20.16
N ALA A 49 16.21 16.79 19.77
CA ALA A 49 16.59 17.52 18.57
C ALA A 49 18.04 18.00 18.69
N ASP A 50 18.73 18.09 17.56
CA ASP A 50 20.11 18.60 17.46
C ASP A 50 21.16 17.79 18.28
N ALA A 51 20.83 16.58 18.75
CA ALA A 51 21.72 15.71 19.54
C ALA A 51 22.75 14.91 18.71
N GLY A 52 23.02 15.34 17.49
CA GLY A 52 24.00 14.72 16.60
C GLY A 52 23.52 13.42 15.91
N PRO A 53 24.33 12.85 15.01
CA PRO A 53 23.89 11.86 14.02
C PRO A 53 23.57 10.45 14.56
N GLN A 54 23.74 10.20 15.86
CA GLN A 54 23.41 8.92 16.50
C GLN A 54 22.18 8.97 17.41
N ALA A 55 21.55 10.14 17.57
CA ALA A 55 20.46 10.35 18.52
C ALA A 55 19.32 9.31 18.40
N LEU A 56 18.88 9.00 17.17
CA LEU A 56 17.85 7.99 16.95
C LEU A 56 18.33 6.57 17.32
N ARG A 57 19.59 6.24 17.03
CA ARG A 57 20.16 4.92 17.37
C ARG A 57 20.26 4.72 18.88
N ASP A 58 20.75 5.74 19.58
CA ASP A 58 20.89 5.71 21.02
C ASP A 58 19.52 5.63 21.69
N ALA A 59 18.54 6.37 21.16
CA ALA A 59 17.18 6.33 21.66
C ALA A 59 16.47 4.99 21.38
N LEU A 60 16.72 4.34 20.23
CA LEU A 60 16.25 2.96 19.97
C LEU A 60 16.87 1.95 20.96
N THR A 61 18.12 2.17 21.37
CA THR A 61 18.79 1.34 22.37
C THR A 61 18.18 1.57 23.75
N ARG A 62 17.91 2.84 24.09
CA ARG A 62 17.25 3.26 25.33
C ARG A 62 15.87 2.61 25.49
N ILE A 63 14.97 2.74 24.52
CA ILE A 63 13.61 2.18 24.64
C ILE A 63 13.60 0.65 24.77
N ARG A 64 14.60 -0.03 24.18
CA ARG A 64 14.77 -1.48 24.33
C ARG A 64 15.17 -1.86 25.75
N ALA A 65 16.13 -1.14 26.32
CA ALA A 65 16.58 -1.34 27.69
C ALA A 65 15.46 -1.01 28.70
N GLU A 66 14.79 0.14 28.56
CA GLU A 66 13.66 0.52 29.42
C GLU A 66 12.52 -0.52 29.37
N ALA A 67 12.21 -1.05 28.19
CA ALA A 67 11.20 -2.10 28.05
C ALA A 67 11.63 -3.42 28.71
N GLU A 68 12.89 -3.81 28.55
CA GLU A 68 13.44 -5.00 29.20
C GLU A 68 13.39 -4.87 30.73
N ASP A 69 13.90 -3.77 31.28
CA ASP A 69 13.92 -3.50 32.71
C ASP A 69 12.51 -3.47 33.29
N ALA A 70 11.57 -2.82 32.59
CA ALA A 70 10.17 -2.79 32.98
C ALA A 70 9.56 -4.21 33.07
N VAL A 71 9.74 -5.04 32.05
CA VAL A 71 9.18 -6.40 32.04
C VAL A 71 9.84 -7.27 33.11
N ARG A 72 11.15 -7.18 33.29
CA ARG A 72 11.88 -7.88 34.37
C ARG A 72 11.42 -7.43 35.76
N SER A 73 11.01 -6.17 35.89
CA SER A 73 10.44 -5.60 37.12
C SER A 73 8.95 -5.91 37.32
N GLY A 74 8.35 -6.73 36.45
CA GLY A 74 6.97 -7.21 36.57
C GLY A 74 5.93 -6.40 35.81
N ALA A 75 6.33 -5.49 34.91
CA ALA A 75 5.37 -4.78 34.05
C ALA A 75 4.71 -5.76 33.06
N GLY A 76 3.41 -5.98 33.22
CA GLY A 76 2.59 -6.81 32.32
C GLY A 76 2.11 -6.06 31.07
N HIS A 77 2.31 -4.75 31.02
CA HIS A 77 1.91 -3.90 29.90
C HIS A 77 2.97 -2.84 29.59
N ILE A 78 3.45 -2.80 28.34
CA ILE A 78 4.28 -1.71 27.81
C ILE A 78 3.39 -0.79 26.96
N VAL A 79 3.51 0.52 27.18
CA VAL A 79 2.92 1.56 26.33
C VAL A 79 4.05 2.33 25.64
N LEU A 80 4.15 2.22 24.33
CA LEU A 80 5.07 3.02 23.50
C LEU A 80 4.32 4.26 23.01
N THR A 81 4.87 5.46 23.20
CA THR A 81 4.19 6.71 22.85
C THR A 81 5.12 7.78 22.31
N ASP A 82 4.68 8.50 21.28
CA ASP A 82 5.35 9.69 20.72
C ASP A 82 4.73 11.02 21.20
N MET A 83 3.85 10.99 22.21
CA MET A 83 3.14 12.19 22.70
C MET A 83 4.02 13.26 23.35
N ALA A 84 5.22 12.89 23.81
CA ALA A 84 6.16 13.82 24.42
C ALA A 84 6.96 14.64 23.39
N GLN A 85 6.58 14.59 22.10
CA GLN A 85 7.20 15.40 21.07
C GLN A 85 6.90 16.90 21.26
N ASP A 86 7.93 17.71 21.06
CA ASP A 86 7.87 19.18 21.17
C ASP A 86 9.00 19.79 20.33
N GLU A 87 9.22 21.11 20.40
CA GLU A 87 10.30 21.80 19.66
C GLU A 87 11.72 21.25 19.95
N SER A 88 11.92 20.60 21.09
CA SER A 88 13.18 20.00 21.54
C SER A 88 13.23 18.48 21.39
N LYS A 89 12.10 17.81 21.13
CA LYS A 89 11.98 16.35 21.06
C LYS A 89 11.40 15.90 19.73
N VAL A 90 12.20 15.18 18.96
CA VAL A 90 11.81 14.57 17.68
C VAL A 90 11.13 13.23 17.95
N PRO A 91 9.92 12.97 17.40
CA PRO A 91 9.27 11.67 17.53
C PRO A 91 10.03 10.60 16.73
N MET A 92 10.14 9.39 17.29
CA MET A 92 10.63 8.23 16.54
C MET A 92 9.53 7.72 15.58
N PRO A 93 9.89 7.06 14.47
CA PRO A 93 8.92 6.34 13.67
C PRO A 93 8.35 5.20 14.51
N MET A 94 7.04 5.20 14.74
CA MET A 94 6.42 4.29 15.71
C MET A 94 6.44 2.84 15.22
N ILE A 95 6.46 2.61 13.90
CA ILE A 95 6.75 1.29 13.32
C ILE A 95 8.13 0.77 13.74
N LEU A 96 9.16 1.62 13.67
CA LEU A 96 10.52 1.25 14.02
C LEU A 96 10.66 1.01 15.54
N ALA A 97 10.11 1.91 16.36
CA ALA A 97 10.12 1.76 17.82
C ALA A 97 9.40 0.48 18.27
N THR A 98 8.22 0.21 17.70
CA THR A 98 7.42 -0.99 17.99
C THR A 98 8.19 -2.26 17.64
N SER A 99 8.74 -2.35 16.42
CA SER A 99 9.48 -3.53 16.00
C SER A 99 10.80 -3.69 16.77
N ALA A 100 11.47 -2.59 17.10
CA ALA A 100 12.70 -2.60 17.90
C ALA A 100 12.46 -3.21 19.29
N VAL A 101 11.41 -2.79 19.99
CA VAL A 101 11.05 -3.31 21.31
C VAL A 101 10.50 -4.73 21.21
N HIS A 102 9.60 -5.01 20.25
CA HIS A 102 9.04 -6.33 20.05
C HIS A 102 10.12 -7.39 19.79
N SER A 103 10.99 -7.15 18.80
CA SER A 103 12.08 -8.06 18.46
C SER A 103 13.07 -8.24 19.60
N TRP A 104 13.39 -7.16 20.34
CA TRP A 104 14.27 -7.23 21.50
C TRP A 104 13.69 -8.10 22.61
N LEU A 105 12.45 -7.84 23.04
CA LEU A 105 11.78 -8.63 24.07
C LEU A 105 11.62 -10.10 23.64
N THR A 106 11.41 -10.37 22.35
CA THR A 106 11.37 -11.75 21.84
C THR A 106 12.73 -12.43 21.97
N ARG A 107 13.83 -11.74 21.60
CA ARG A 107 15.20 -12.26 21.74
C ARG A 107 15.57 -12.55 23.21
N GLN A 108 15.10 -11.73 24.14
CA GLN A 108 15.31 -11.93 25.58
C GLN A 108 14.37 -12.95 26.23
N GLY A 109 13.43 -13.55 25.48
CA GLY A 109 12.41 -14.45 26.02
C GLY A 109 11.35 -13.74 26.90
N LEU A 110 11.26 -12.41 26.81
CA LEU A 110 10.40 -11.57 27.66
C LEU A 110 9.05 -11.22 27.01
N ARG A 111 8.92 -11.32 25.68
CA ARG A 111 7.71 -10.89 24.96
C ARG A 111 6.42 -11.60 25.41
N THR A 112 6.54 -12.82 25.95
CA THR A 112 5.41 -13.61 26.46
C THR A 112 4.77 -13.00 27.72
N PHE A 113 5.51 -12.20 28.48
CA PHE A 113 5.05 -11.68 29.78
C PHE A 113 4.32 -10.34 29.69
N THR A 114 4.32 -9.70 28.52
CA THR A 114 3.79 -8.34 28.39
C THR A 114 2.94 -8.14 27.14
N SER A 115 2.00 -7.20 27.17
CA SER A 115 1.40 -6.64 25.95
C SER A 115 2.14 -5.37 25.54
N ILE A 116 2.18 -5.08 24.24
CA ILE A 116 2.73 -3.81 23.72
C ILE A 116 1.57 -2.99 23.15
N ALA A 117 1.23 -1.88 23.80
CA ALA A 117 0.27 -0.90 23.31
C ALA A 117 1.04 0.26 22.65
N VAL A 118 0.54 0.77 21.52
CA VAL A 118 1.19 1.85 20.77
C VAL A 118 0.25 3.05 20.70
N ARG A 119 0.72 4.22 21.13
CA ARG A 119 0.08 5.52 20.88
C ARG A 119 0.92 6.27 19.86
N SER A 120 0.33 6.63 18.73
CA SER A 120 1.08 7.21 17.61
C SER A 120 0.36 8.39 16.98
N ALA A 121 1.10 9.47 16.75
CA ALA A 121 0.65 10.64 16.00
C ALA A 121 0.58 10.38 14.50
N GLU A 122 1.48 9.57 13.95
CA GLU A 122 1.59 9.32 12.51
C GLU A 122 0.66 8.21 11.98
N ALA A 123 0.04 7.43 12.87
CA ALA A 123 -0.92 6.41 12.49
C ALA A 123 -2.24 7.05 12.01
N ILE A 124 -2.65 6.74 10.77
CA ILE A 124 -3.88 7.29 10.18
C ILE A 124 -4.69 6.29 9.36
N ASP A 125 -4.05 5.40 8.61
CA ASP A 125 -4.73 4.52 7.64
C ASP A 125 -4.59 3.03 8.01
N PRO A 126 -5.37 2.13 7.38
CA PRO A 126 -5.29 0.70 7.68
C PRO A 126 -3.92 0.08 7.44
N HIS A 127 -3.12 0.63 6.51
CA HIS A 127 -1.77 0.12 6.25
C HIS A 127 -0.86 0.38 7.45
N TYR A 128 -0.90 1.59 7.99
CA TYR A 128 -0.11 1.96 9.16
C TYR A 128 -0.45 1.07 10.36
N PHE A 129 -1.74 0.85 10.63
CA PHE A 129 -2.20 -0.09 11.67
C PHE A 129 -1.70 -1.51 11.40
N ALA A 130 -1.83 -2.01 10.17
CA ALA A 130 -1.37 -3.35 9.80
C ALA A 130 0.13 -3.52 10.03
N VAL A 131 0.96 -2.52 9.69
CA VAL A 131 2.41 -2.58 9.91
C VAL A 131 2.73 -2.58 11.40
N LEU A 132 2.13 -1.70 12.20
CA LEU A 132 2.34 -1.70 13.66
C LEU A 132 1.99 -3.05 14.29
N ILE A 133 0.83 -3.62 13.93
CA ILE A 133 0.38 -4.92 14.44
C ILE A 133 1.31 -6.04 13.96
N GLY A 134 1.67 -6.05 12.68
CA GLY A 134 2.63 -6.99 12.11
C GLY A 134 4.03 -6.86 12.70
N CYS A 135 4.38 -5.70 13.27
CA CYS A 135 5.60 -5.44 14.02
C CYS A 135 5.49 -5.74 15.52
N GLY A 136 4.34 -6.24 16.00
CA GLY A 136 4.17 -6.78 17.35
C GLY A 136 3.25 -5.97 18.27
N ALA A 137 2.64 -4.88 17.79
CA ALA A 137 1.65 -4.13 18.54
C ALA A 137 0.44 -5.00 18.89
N THR A 138 0.02 -4.91 20.15
CA THR A 138 -1.19 -5.56 20.67
C THR A 138 -2.41 -4.71 20.38
N VAL A 139 -2.31 -3.41 20.68
CA VAL A 139 -3.28 -2.36 20.35
C VAL A 139 -2.59 -1.15 19.78
N VAL A 140 -3.32 -0.38 18.99
CA VAL A 140 -2.90 0.89 18.40
C VAL A 140 -3.95 1.95 18.70
N ASN A 141 -3.48 3.07 19.23
CA ASN A 141 -4.24 4.29 19.47
C ASN A 141 -3.67 5.42 18.60
N ALA A 142 -4.41 5.78 17.56
CA ALA A 142 -4.07 6.86 16.63
C ALA A 142 -4.58 8.20 17.17
N TYR A 143 -4.00 8.68 18.28
CA TYR A 143 -4.58 9.78 19.05
C TYR A 143 -4.70 11.07 18.23
N LEU A 144 -3.69 11.41 17.42
CA LEU A 144 -3.71 12.64 16.63
C LEU A 144 -4.69 12.56 15.45
N ALA A 145 -4.97 11.37 14.93
CA ALA A 145 -6.01 11.18 13.92
C ALA A 145 -7.41 11.40 14.52
N GLU A 146 -7.64 10.97 15.77
CA GLU A 146 -8.87 11.26 16.51
C GLU A 146 -9.00 12.76 16.81
N ASP A 147 -7.93 13.43 17.24
CA ASP A 147 -7.93 14.89 17.45
C ASP A 147 -8.18 15.65 16.13
N SER A 148 -7.69 15.12 15.01
CA SER A 148 -7.98 15.67 13.67
C SER A 148 -9.44 15.53 13.27
N LEU A 149 -10.16 14.49 13.74
CA LEU A 149 -11.61 14.38 13.56
C LEU A 149 -12.33 15.42 14.41
N ALA A 150 -11.86 15.65 15.65
CA ALA A 150 -12.43 16.66 16.53
C ALA A 150 -12.31 18.09 15.93
N ASP A 151 -11.14 18.48 15.40
CA ASP A 151 -10.96 19.76 14.69
C ASP A 151 -11.95 19.91 13.53
N ARG A 152 -12.12 18.85 12.73
CA ARG A 152 -13.05 18.90 11.58
C ARG A 152 -14.50 19.06 12.00
N ILE A 153 -14.91 18.47 13.13
CA ILE A 153 -16.25 18.63 13.69
C ILE A 153 -16.43 20.05 14.24
N GLU A 154 -15.45 20.58 14.98
CA GLU A 154 -15.48 21.94 15.52
C GLU A 154 -15.63 22.99 14.41
N ARG A 155 -15.01 22.74 13.25
CA ARG A 155 -15.11 23.58 12.06
C ARG A 155 -16.38 23.37 11.22
N GLY A 156 -17.29 22.50 11.65
CA GLY A 156 -18.54 22.20 10.95
C GLY A 156 -18.37 21.44 9.63
N LEU A 157 -17.24 20.75 9.42
CA LEU A 157 -16.98 19.96 8.21
C LEU A 157 -17.59 18.55 8.26
N LEU A 158 -18.01 18.12 9.45
CA LEU A 158 -18.65 16.83 9.71
C LEU A 158 -19.87 17.06 10.59
N ASP A 159 -21.04 16.64 10.10
CA ASP A 159 -22.31 16.76 10.82
C ASP A 159 -22.57 15.49 11.64
N MET A 160 -21.75 15.29 12.68
CA MET A 160 -21.84 14.16 13.61
C MET A 160 -21.03 14.41 14.89
N SER A 161 -21.30 13.65 15.94
CA SER A 161 -20.50 13.68 17.17
C SER A 161 -19.11 13.03 16.99
N LEU A 162 -18.15 13.37 17.85
CA LEU A 162 -16.83 12.73 17.86
C LEU A 162 -16.93 11.22 18.08
N THR A 163 -17.85 10.77 18.95
CA THR A 163 -18.07 9.35 19.20
C THR A 163 -18.53 8.60 17.95
N GLU A 164 -19.43 9.19 17.15
CA GLU A 164 -19.87 8.62 15.88
C GLU A 164 -18.73 8.60 14.86
N ALA A 165 -17.98 9.70 14.74
CA ALA A 165 -16.84 9.79 13.82
C ALA A 165 -15.76 8.75 14.14
N VAL A 166 -15.38 8.60 15.42
CA VAL A 166 -14.39 7.60 15.86
C VAL A 166 -14.90 6.17 15.66
N LYS A 167 -16.20 5.92 15.85
CA LYS A 167 -16.80 4.61 15.55
C LYS A 167 -16.67 4.28 14.06
N MET A 168 -17.02 5.20 13.18
CA MET A 168 -16.90 5.01 11.73
C MET A 168 -15.43 4.86 11.30
N TYR A 169 -14.52 5.62 11.92
CA TYR A 169 -13.09 5.50 11.68
C TYR A 169 -12.57 4.12 12.07
N ARG A 170 -12.94 3.63 13.27
CA ARG A 170 -12.63 2.27 13.71
C ARG A 170 -13.17 1.23 12.72
N GLU A 171 -14.43 1.33 12.31
CA GLU A 171 -15.03 0.38 11.36
C GLU A 171 -14.25 0.34 10.03
N ALA A 172 -13.79 1.49 9.52
CA ALA A 172 -12.96 1.57 8.33
C ALA A 172 -11.58 0.93 8.54
N ILE A 173 -10.94 1.15 9.70
CA ILE A 173 -9.67 0.50 10.05
C ILE A 173 -9.85 -1.01 10.19
N ASP A 174 -10.88 -1.47 10.89
CA ASP A 174 -11.18 -2.89 11.10
C ASP A 174 -11.40 -3.60 9.76
N GLN A 175 -12.22 -3.03 8.87
CA GLN A 175 -12.41 -3.56 7.52
C GLN A 175 -11.11 -3.55 6.70
N GLY A 176 -10.31 -2.49 6.82
CA GLY A 176 -9.03 -2.38 6.15
C GLY A 176 -8.01 -3.43 6.63
N LEU A 177 -7.98 -3.72 7.93
CA LEU A 177 -7.15 -4.77 8.52
C LEU A 177 -7.57 -6.16 8.03
N LEU A 178 -8.87 -6.49 8.11
CA LEU A 178 -9.42 -7.74 7.60
C LEU A 178 -9.06 -7.93 6.12
N LYS A 179 -9.20 -6.84 5.34
CA LYS A 179 -8.85 -6.81 3.92
C LYS A 179 -7.36 -7.01 3.66
N ILE A 180 -6.46 -6.45 4.47
CA ILE A 180 -5.01 -6.65 4.32
C ILE A 180 -4.62 -8.09 4.66
N MET A 181 -5.18 -8.64 5.74
CA MET A 181 -4.90 -10.03 6.16
C MET A 181 -5.39 -11.04 5.11
N SER A 182 -6.58 -10.83 4.55
CA SER A 182 -7.15 -11.73 3.54
C SER A 182 -6.31 -11.82 2.26
N LYS A 183 -5.46 -10.83 1.95
CA LYS A 183 -4.54 -10.85 0.79
C LYS A 183 -3.57 -12.03 0.81
N MET A 184 -3.32 -12.60 2.00
CA MET A 184 -2.46 -13.75 2.22
C MET A 184 -3.23 -14.97 2.74
N GLY A 185 -4.57 -14.90 2.76
CA GLY A 185 -5.43 -15.94 3.33
C GLY A 185 -5.42 -16.01 4.87
N ILE A 186 -4.89 -14.99 5.56
CA ILE A 186 -4.86 -14.96 7.02
C ILE A 186 -6.23 -14.51 7.54
N SER A 187 -6.83 -15.33 8.41
CA SER A 187 -8.19 -15.09 8.94
C SER A 187 -8.22 -14.54 10.37
N VAL A 188 -7.12 -14.64 11.11
CA VAL A 188 -7.06 -14.26 12.53
C VAL A 188 -5.89 -13.33 12.82
N ILE A 189 -6.19 -12.23 13.50
CA ILE A 189 -5.20 -11.18 13.79
C ILE A 189 -4.12 -11.61 14.77
N SER A 190 -4.41 -12.58 15.64
CA SER A 190 -3.43 -13.16 16.55
C SER A 190 -2.26 -13.82 15.80
N SER A 191 -2.53 -14.48 14.68
CA SER A 191 -1.49 -15.06 13.80
C SER A 191 -0.83 -14.03 12.88
N TYR A 192 -1.53 -12.94 12.55
CA TYR A 192 -0.94 -11.85 11.77
C TYR A 192 0.07 -11.02 12.58
N ARG A 193 -0.23 -10.80 13.86
CA ARG A 193 0.57 -9.96 14.77
C ARG A 193 1.99 -10.50 14.92
N GLY A 194 2.98 -9.62 14.78
CA GLY A 194 4.40 -9.98 14.88
C GLY A 194 4.93 -10.82 13.71
N GLY A 195 4.09 -11.18 12.73
CA GLY A 195 4.47 -12.05 11.62
C GLY A 195 5.34 -11.36 10.55
N LEU A 196 5.49 -10.02 10.61
CA LEU A 196 6.27 -9.23 9.65
C LEU A 196 5.96 -9.59 8.18
N ASN A 197 4.67 -9.68 7.85
CA ASN A 197 4.15 -10.08 6.53
C ASN A 197 4.32 -9.00 5.44
N PHE A 198 5.50 -8.37 5.39
CA PHE A 198 5.83 -7.25 4.52
C PHE A 198 7.16 -7.49 3.80
N GLU A 199 7.42 -6.69 2.78
CA GLU A 199 8.72 -6.59 2.13
C GLU A 199 9.22 -5.16 2.22
N ALA A 200 10.46 -4.96 2.65
CA ALA A 200 11.08 -3.66 2.65
C ALA A 200 11.76 -3.37 1.30
N VAL A 201 11.41 -2.22 0.72
CA VAL A 201 12.08 -1.66 -0.46
C VAL A 201 12.68 -0.32 -0.07
N GLY A 202 14.01 -0.19 -0.17
CA GLY A 202 14.71 1.07 0.13
C GLY A 202 15.13 1.27 1.59
N LEU A 203 14.97 0.26 2.45
CA LEU A 203 15.54 0.24 3.81
C LEU A 203 16.83 -0.57 3.84
N SER A 204 17.83 -0.14 4.61
CA SER A 204 19.11 -0.84 4.66
C SER A 204 18.97 -2.26 5.21
N ARG A 205 19.69 -3.22 4.62
CA ARG A 205 19.65 -4.63 5.07
C ARG A 205 20.05 -4.78 6.53
N ALA A 206 21.05 -4.02 6.98
CA ALA A 206 21.50 -4.04 8.38
C ALA A 206 20.41 -3.57 9.35
N MET A 207 19.67 -2.51 9.00
CA MET A 207 18.56 -2.02 9.83
C MET A 207 17.39 -3.02 9.86
N VAL A 208 17.04 -3.57 8.69
CA VAL A 208 15.95 -4.56 8.59
C VAL A 208 16.29 -5.81 9.40
N HIS A 209 17.51 -6.33 9.28
CA HIS A 209 17.95 -7.48 10.07
C HIS A 209 17.91 -7.20 11.59
N GLU A 210 18.31 -6.01 12.02
CA GLU A 210 18.39 -5.66 13.43
C GLU A 210 17.02 -5.45 14.10
N PHE A 211 16.12 -4.74 13.42
CA PHE A 211 14.86 -4.27 14.00
C PHE A 211 13.63 -5.04 13.50
N PHE A 212 13.69 -5.71 12.35
CA PHE A 212 12.57 -6.44 11.72
C PHE A 212 13.02 -7.85 11.30
N PRO A 213 13.49 -8.69 12.24
CA PRO A 213 14.12 -9.97 11.91
C PRO A 213 13.16 -10.89 11.15
N GLY A 214 13.58 -11.33 9.96
CA GLY A 214 12.78 -12.18 9.06
C GLY A 214 12.16 -11.46 7.86
N MET A 215 12.09 -10.12 7.90
CA MET A 215 11.60 -9.34 6.75
C MET A 215 12.66 -9.23 5.65
N THR A 216 12.24 -9.33 4.39
CA THR A 216 13.16 -9.22 3.24
C THR A 216 13.46 -7.76 2.90
N SER A 217 14.71 -7.50 2.51
CA SER A 217 15.14 -6.24 1.88
C SER A 217 16.16 -6.55 0.79
N ARG A 218 15.67 -6.71 -0.44
CA ARG A 218 16.50 -7.11 -1.60
C ARG A 218 17.38 -5.97 -2.08
N ILE A 219 16.85 -4.75 -2.04
CA ILE A 219 17.54 -3.52 -2.41
C ILE A 219 17.74 -2.71 -1.14
N SER A 220 18.97 -2.72 -0.64
CA SER A 220 19.37 -1.92 0.52
C SER A 220 19.19 -0.43 0.21
N GLY A 221 18.79 0.35 1.21
CA GLY A 221 18.69 1.80 1.08
C GLY A 221 19.02 2.52 2.37
N ILE A 222 18.16 3.45 2.80
CA ILE A 222 18.41 4.30 3.96
C ILE A 222 18.49 3.47 5.25
N GLY A 223 19.47 3.78 6.10
CA GLY A 223 19.56 3.24 7.45
C GLY A 223 19.06 4.23 8.49
N VAL A 224 19.26 3.91 9.77
CA VAL A 224 18.84 4.71 10.92
C VAL A 224 19.25 6.19 10.80
N GLY A 225 20.51 6.48 10.42
CA GLY A 225 20.96 7.87 10.26
C GLY A 225 20.27 8.64 9.13
N GLY A 226 19.90 7.95 8.03
CA GLY A 226 19.14 8.56 6.94
C GLY A 226 17.68 8.82 7.33
N ILE A 227 17.10 7.94 8.15
CA ILE A 227 15.77 8.14 8.75
C ILE A 227 15.81 9.32 9.71
N GLN A 228 16.79 9.38 10.62
CA GLN A 228 16.95 10.48 11.57
C GLN A 228 16.98 11.83 10.86
N LYS A 229 17.83 11.98 9.84
CA LYS A 229 17.92 13.22 9.06
C LYS A 229 16.55 13.64 8.49
N LYS A 230 15.79 12.70 7.94
CA LYS A 230 14.44 12.98 7.39
C LYS A 230 13.42 13.36 8.47
N LEU A 231 13.51 12.75 9.65
CA LEU A 231 12.65 13.12 10.78
C LEU A 231 12.95 14.52 11.27
N GLU A 232 14.23 14.87 11.43
CA GLU A 232 14.67 16.22 11.80
C GLU A 232 14.21 17.27 10.77
N GLU A 233 14.29 16.96 9.47
CA GLU A 233 13.78 17.84 8.40
C GLU A 233 12.26 18.08 8.49
N ILE A 234 11.47 17.07 8.84
CA ILE A 234 10.01 17.20 9.01
C ILE A 234 9.69 17.91 10.32
N HIS A 235 10.38 17.57 11.40
CA HIS A 235 10.23 18.17 12.72
C HIS A 235 10.51 19.67 12.70
N ALA A 236 11.61 20.09 12.05
CA ALA A 236 11.93 21.51 11.87
C ALA A 236 10.83 22.26 11.10
N LYS A 237 10.19 21.62 10.11
CA LYS A 237 9.04 22.22 9.39
C LYS A 237 7.80 22.35 10.27
N GLY A 238 7.54 21.37 11.13
CA GLY A 238 6.38 21.37 12.02
C GLY A 238 6.49 22.36 13.19
N TRP A 239 7.67 22.45 13.81
CA TRP A 239 7.87 23.23 15.04
C TRP A 239 8.56 24.58 14.83
N ARG A 240 9.54 24.67 13.92
CA ARG A 240 10.41 25.85 13.79
C ARG A 240 10.01 26.78 12.64
N SER A 241 9.04 26.38 11.81
CA SER A 241 8.53 27.20 10.71
C SER A 241 7.42 28.14 11.21
N GLN A 242 7.69 29.44 11.23
CA GLN A 242 6.73 30.49 11.63
C GLN A 242 5.49 30.60 10.71
N SER A 243 5.45 29.85 9.59
CA SER A 243 4.44 29.97 8.53
C SER A 243 3.45 28.79 8.47
N ALA A 244 3.62 27.75 9.28
CA ALA A 244 2.98 26.44 9.04
C ALA A 244 1.66 26.24 9.82
N ASN A 245 0.72 27.18 9.73
CA ASN A 245 -0.62 26.99 10.31
C ASN A 245 -1.54 26.13 9.43
N VAL A 246 -1.09 25.73 8.23
CA VAL A 246 -1.87 24.93 7.28
C VAL A 246 -0.97 23.86 6.66
N LEU A 247 -1.45 22.61 6.64
CA LEU A 247 -0.76 21.52 5.97
C LEU A 247 -0.65 21.79 4.45
N PRO A 248 0.45 21.42 3.80
CA PRO A 248 0.54 21.46 2.34
C PRO A 248 -0.59 20.65 1.69
N ILE A 249 -1.07 21.08 0.53
CA ILE A 249 -2.14 20.39 -0.22
C ILE A 249 -1.76 18.93 -0.54
N GLY A 250 -0.45 18.66 -0.73
CA GLY A 250 0.07 17.38 -1.16
C GLY A 250 -0.21 17.09 -2.65
N GLY A 251 0.48 16.10 -3.18
CA GLY A 251 0.36 15.61 -4.56
C GLY A 251 0.52 14.10 -4.69
N PHE A 252 0.57 13.35 -3.58
CA PHE A 252 0.86 11.92 -3.59
C PHE A 252 -0.17 11.10 -4.39
N TYR A 253 -1.46 11.25 -4.07
CA TYR A 253 -2.53 10.49 -4.75
C TYR A 253 -2.91 11.04 -6.13
N LYS A 254 -2.58 12.31 -6.41
CA LYS A 254 -2.90 12.96 -7.68
C LYS A 254 -1.89 14.07 -7.96
N ALA A 255 -1.30 14.04 -9.16
CA ALA A 255 -0.36 15.05 -9.61
C ALA A 255 -0.93 16.47 -9.44
N ARG A 256 -0.15 17.32 -8.77
CA ARG A 256 -0.41 18.75 -8.59
C ARG A 256 0.86 19.53 -8.81
N LYS A 257 0.71 20.79 -9.25
CA LYS A 257 1.83 21.71 -9.38
C LYS A 257 2.43 21.96 -7.98
N GLY A 258 3.72 21.70 -7.82
CA GLY A 258 4.44 21.85 -6.55
C GLY A 258 4.27 20.69 -5.55
N GLY A 259 3.56 19.62 -5.92
CA GLY A 259 3.48 18.39 -5.13
C GLY A 259 4.57 17.39 -5.51
N GLU A 260 4.38 16.13 -5.10
CA GLU A 260 5.26 15.01 -5.45
C GLU A 260 5.39 14.84 -6.97
N THR A 261 6.54 14.34 -7.41
CA THR A 261 6.81 14.05 -8.82
C THR A 261 6.00 12.85 -9.29
N HIS A 262 5.31 12.97 -10.42
CA HIS A 262 4.60 11.88 -11.09
C HIS A 262 5.22 11.59 -12.45
N ALA A 263 5.31 10.31 -12.83
CA ALA A 263 5.74 9.92 -14.16
C ALA A 263 4.78 10.44 -15.25
N TRP A 264 3.48 10.42 -14.95
CA TRP A 264 2.43 10.89 -15.85
C TRP A 264 2.04 12.35 -15.56
N GLY A 265 2.90 13.28 -15.96
CA GLY A 265 2.65 14.72 -15.88
C GLY A 265 1.88 15.27 -17.09
N ALA A 266 1.17 16.40 -16.90
CA ALA A 266 0.35 17.02 -17.94
C ALA A 266 1.13 17.31 -19.24
N GLN A 267 2.35 17.83 -19.13
CA GLN A 267 3.20 18.13 -20.29
C GLN A 267 3.59 16.87 -21.07
N ALA A 268 4.00 15.80 -20.36
CA ALA A 268 4.39 14.54 -20.98
C ALA A 268 3.20 13.89 -21.69
N MET A 269 2.02 13.87 -21.05
CA MET A 269 0.79 13.36 -21.66
C MET A 269 0.39 14.14 -22.91
N HIS A 270 0.48 15.47 -22.88
CA HIS A 270 0.15 16.30 -24.04
C HIS A 270 1.09 16.06 -25.24
N LEU A 271 2.39 15.90 -25.00
CA LEU A 271 3.35 15.55 -26.05
C LEU A 271 3.09 14.17 -26.64
N LEU A 272 2.78 13.18 -25.79
CA LEU A 272 2.42 11.84 -26.22
C LEU A 272 1.17 11.86 -27.13
N GLN A 273 0.09 12.51 -26.67
CA GLN A 273 -1.15 12.66 -27.43
C GLN A 273 -0.90 13.35 -28.77
N SER A 274 -0.22 14.50 -28.76
CA SER A 274 0.11 15.25 -29.98
C SER A 274 0.93 14.43 -30.97
N ALA A 275 1.91 13.65 -30.48
CA ALA A 275 2.73 12.79 -31.33
C ALA A 275 1.91 11.71 -32.03
N CYS A 276 0.97 11.09 -31.32
CA CYS A 276 0.08 10.07 -31.86
C CYS A 276 -0.96 10.67 -32.81
N ASP A 277 -1.59 11.79 -32.45
CA ASP A 277 -2.65 12.43 -33.24
C ASP A 277 -2.13 12.97 -34.58
N THR A 278 -0.91 13.53 -34.60
CA THR A 278 -0.30 14.07 -35.83
C THR A 278 0.65 13.10 -36.51
N ALA A 279 0.77 11.86 -36.03
CA ALA A 279 1.75 10.87 -36.48
C ALA A 279 3.20 11.39 -36.58
N SER A 280 3.62 12.25 -35.64
CA SER A 280 4.94 12.90 -35.67
C SER A 280 5.96 12.17 -34.81
N PHE A 281 6.90 11.48 -35.46
CA PHE A 281 8.03 10.85 -34.76
C PHE A 281 8.97 11.88 -34.12
N GLU A 282 9.04 13.11 -34.64
CA GLU A 282 9.82 14.18 -34.01
C GLU A 282 9.22 14.56 -32.65
N THR A 283 7.89 14.73 -32.58
CA THR A 283 7.19 15.00 -31.32
C THR A 283 7.31 13.81 -30.36
N TRP A 284 7.26 12.57 -30.87
CA TRP A 284 7.54 11.37 -30.07
C TRP A 284 8.93 11.41 -29.45
N ARG A 285 9.97 11.82 -30.20
CA ARG A 285 11.34 11.95 -29.66
C ARG A 285 11.44 13.01 -28.57
N LYS A 286 10.69 14.12 -28.69
CA LYS A 286 10.60 15.14 -27.62
C LYS A 286 9.95 14.56 -26.37
N TYR A 287 8.86 13.79 -26.52
CA TYR A 287 8.22 13.07 -25.42
C TYR A 287 9.18 12.08 -24.75
N SER A 288 9.85 11.20 -25.51
CA SER A 288 10.75 10.19 -24.94
C SER A 288 11.97 10.81 -24.26
N ALA A 289 12.52 11.89 -24.83
CA ALA A 289 13.63 12.63 -24.21
C ALA A 289 13.21 13.30 -22.90
N LEU A 290 12.00 13.87 -22.86
CA LEU A 290 11.43 14.41 -21.61
C LEU A 290 11.31 13.31 -20.54
N MET A 291 10.85 12.11 -20.90
CA MET A 291 10.74 11.00 -19.97
C MET A 291 12.10 10.48 -19.48
N ALA A 292 13.11 10.45 -20.35
CA ALA A 292 14.46 10.02 -19.99
C ALA A 292 15.20 11.03 -19.09
N ASN A 293 14.94 12.33 -19.25
CA ASN A 293 15.62 13.39 -18.51
C ASN A 293 14.96 13.73 -17.15
N ASN A 294 13.84 13.08 -16.81
CA ASN A 294 13.19 13.30 -15.52
C ASN A 294 14.06 12.75 -14.38
N PRO A 295 14.01 13.36 -13.17
CA PRO A 295 14.62 12.78 -11.99
C PRO A 295 14.16 11.32 -11.79
N PRO A 296 15.01 10.42 -11.25
CA PRO A 296 14.65 9.02 -11.09
C PRO A 296 13.36 8.83 -10.27
N ILE A 297 12.38 8.12 -10.84
CA ILE A 297 11.11 7.77 -10.18
C ILE A 297 11.05 6.27 -9.93
N HIS A 298 11.56 5.47 -10.88
CA HIS A 298 11.58 4.01 -10.84
C HIS A 298 13.01 3.49 -10.73
N LEU A 299 13.16 2.25 -10.27
CA LEU A 299 14.47 1.58 -10.20
C LEU A 299 15.20 1.53 -11.55
N ARG A 300 14.47 1.36 -12.66
CA ARG A 300 15.03 1.34 -14.02
C ARG A 300 15.66 2.68 -14.44
N ASP A 301 15.28 3.79 -13.80
CA ASP A 301 15.84 5.11 -14.08
C ASP A 301 17.26 5.26 -13.47
N MET A 302 17.67 4.31 -12.62
CA MET A 302 19.02 4.23 -12.03
C MET A 302 19.96 3.31 -12.83
N LEU A 303 19.50 2.78 -13.97
CA LEU A 303 20.28 1.89 -14.82
C LEU A 303 20.72 2.63 -16.08
N ASP A 304 21.91 2.29 -16.58
CA ASP A 304 22.42 2.77 -17.86
C ASP A 304 22.77 1.59 -18.78
N ILE A 305 22.68 1.82 -20.09
CA ILE A 305 22.94 0.81 -21.11
C ILE A 305 24.42 0.87 -21.48
N LYS A 306 25.17 -0.18 -21.13
CA LYS A 306 26.56 -0.34 -21.58
C LYS A 306 26.58 -0.92 -23.01
N PRO A 307 27.09 -0.19 -24.02
CA PRO A 307 27.22 -0.74 -25.37
C PRO A 307 28.15 -1.95 -25.41
N LEU A 308 27.80 -2.96 -26.20
CA LEU A 308 28.62 -4.18 -26.38
C LEU A 308 29.67 -4.05 -27.50
N GLY A 309 29.55 -3.05 -28.36
CA GLY A 309 30.42 -2.84 -29.51
C GLY A 309 30.11 -1.54 -30.25
N ALA A 310 30.63 -1.41 -31.46
CA ALA A 310 30.35 -0.27 -32.32
C ALA A 310 28.85 -0.23 -32.71
N PRO A 311 28.25 0.98 -32.86
CA PRO A 311 26.90 1.11 -33.38
C PRO A 311 26.76 0.47 -34.76
N VAL A 312 25.62 -0.17 -35.02
CA VAL A 312 25.27 -0.73 -36.33
C VAL A 312 24.32 0.21 -37.08
N PRO A 313 24.30 0.17 -38.42
CA PRO A 313 23.27 0.85 -39.21
C PRO A 313 21.85 0.43 -38.81
N ILE A 314 20.92 1.38 -38.73
CA ILE A 314 19.52 1.09 -38.36
C ILE A 314 18.84 0.10 -39.32
N SER A 315 19.30 0.03 -40.58
CA SER A 315 18.82 -0.92 -41.58
C SER A 315 19.16 -2.38 -41.26
N GLU A 316 20.15 -2.63 -40.40
CA GLU A 316 20.51 -3.98 -39.94
C GLU A 316 19.69 -4.41 -38.71
N VAL A 317 18.98 -3.47 -38.08
CA VAL A 317 18.14 -3.75 -36.92
C VAL A 317 16.85 -4.46 -37.35
N GLU A 318 16.36 -5.35 -36.48
CA GLU A 318 15.07 -6.03 -36.64
C GLU A 318 13.96 -5.04 -37.03
N SER A 319 13.15 -5.40 -38.03
CA SER A 319 12.10 -4.53 -38.54
C SER A 319 11.05 -4.19 -37.47
N ILE A 320 10.43 -3.00 -37.60
CA ILE A 320 9.31 -2.57 -36.76
C ILE A 320 8.18 -3.60 -36.74
N THR A 321 7.89 -4.21 -37.90
CA THR A 321 6.85 -5.24 -38.04
C THR A 321 7.12 -6.46 -37.16
N SER A 322 8.39 -6.83 -36.96
CA SER A 322 8.76 -7.95 -36.10
C SER A 322 8.79 -7.54 -34.63
N ILE A 323 9.37 -6.38 -34.30
CA ILE A 323 9.44 -5.87 -32.93
C ILE A 323 8.04 -5.66 -32.33
N ARG A 324 7.13 -4.99 -33.06
CA ARG A 324 5.80 -4.66 -32.53
C ARG A 324 4.93 -5.87 -32.24
N LYS A 325 5.20 -7.03 -32.85
CA LYS A 325 4.51 -8.30 -32.53
C LYS A 325 4.78 -8.78 -31.10
N ARG A 326 5.86 -8.29 -30.48
CA ARG A 326 6.20 -8.54 -29.07
C ARG A 326 5.41 -7.63 -28.13
N PHE A 327 4.78 -6.57 -28.63
CA PHE A 327 3.94 -5.70 -27.83
C PHE A 327 2.54 -6.29 -27.66
N VAL A 328 1.99 -6.06 -26.48
CA VAL A 328 0.64 -6.49 -26.11
C VAL A 328 -0.04 -5.29 -25.44
N THR A 329 -1.29 -5.01 -25.79
CA THR A 329 -2.11 -4.12 -24.97
C THR A 329 -2.74 -4.95 -23.85
N PRO A 330 -2.56 -4.56 -22.58
CA PRO A 330 -2.92 -5.40 -21.44
C PRO A 330 -4.43 -5.59 -21.31
N GLY A 331 -4.83 -6.63 -20.58
CA GLY A 331 -6.23 -6.94 -20.30
C GLY A 331 -6.90 -5.84 -19.50
N MET A 332 -7.74 -5.05 -20.18
CA MET A 332 -8.52 -3.98 -19.56
C MET A 332 -10.00 -4.26 -19.83
N SER A 333 -10.74 -4.64 -18.79
CA SER A 333 -12.09 -5.20 -18.98
C SER A 333 -13.05 -4.23 -19.69
N LEU A 334 -13.87 -4.77 -20.59
CA LEU A 334 -15.07 -4.11 -21.07
C LEU A 334 -16.01 -3.82 -19.88
N GLY A 335 -16.33 -2.54 -19.67
CA GLY A 335 -16.99 -2.04 -18.46
C GLY A 335 -16.07 -1.16 -17.61
N ALA A 336 -14.78 -1.52 -17.47
CA ALA A 336 -13.77 -0.58 -16.97
C ALA A 336 -13.50 0.51 -18.03
N LEU A 337 -13.26 0.09 -19.27
CA LEU A 337 -13.23 0.94 -20.45
C LEU A 337 -14.59 0.99 -21.14
N SER A 338 -14.79 2.01 -21.99
CA SER A 338 -15.95 2.06 -22.88
C SER A 338 -15.85 1.00 -23.98
N PRO A 339 -16.98 0.60 -24.61
CA PRO A 339 -16.97 -0.30 -25.75
C PRO A 339 -16.08 0.19 -26.91
N GLU A 340 -16.08 1.50 -27.16
CA GLU A 340 -15.29 2.13 -28.23
C GLU A 340 -13.80 2.04 -27.95
N ALA A 341 -13.38 2.32 -26.71
CA ALA A 341 -11.98 2.21 -26.32
C ALA A 341 -11.48 0.76 -26.36
N HIS A 342 -12.28 -0.19 -25.88
CA HIS A 342 -11.95 -1.62 -25.92
C HIS A 342 -11.82 -2.12 -27.36
N LYS A 343 -12.81 -1.81 -28.22
CA LYS A 343 -12.78 -2.14 -29.64
C LYS A 343 -11.58 -1.52 -30.36
N ALA A 344 -11.30 -0.25 -30.12
CA ALA A 344 -10.20 0.46 -30.76
C ALA A 344 -8.84 -0.20 -30.49
N LEU A 345 -8.60 -0.67 -29.26
CA LEU A 345 -7.39 -1.38 -28.88
C LEU A 345 -7.25 -2.72 -29.63
N ASN A 346 -8.33 -3.50 -29.70
CA ASN A 346 -8.31 -4.80 -30.40
C ASN A 346 -8.05 -4.63 -31.90
N VAL A 347 -8.76 -3.71 -32.54
CA VAL A 347 -8.57 -3.40 -33.95
C VAL A 347 -7.14 -2.94 -34.23
N ALA A 348 -6.60 -2.04 -33.39
CA ALA A 348 -5.24 -1.53 -33.57
C ALA A 348 -4.20 -2.65 -33.49
N MET A 349 -4.27 -3.52 -32.48
CA MET A 349 -3.31 -4.61 -32.31
C MET A 349 -3.41 -5.66 -33.42
N ASN A 350 -4.63 -6.02 -33.83
CA ASN A 350 -4.85 -6.95 -34.94
C ASN A 350 -4.32 -6.39 -36.27
N ARG A 351 -4.53 -5.09 -36.54
CA ARG A 351 -4.03 -4.42 -37.76
C ARG A 351 -2.51 -4.44 -37.87
N ILE A 352 -1.80 -4.45 -36.73
CA ILE A 352 -0.34 -4.51 -36.70
C ILE A 352 0.22 -5.92 -36.54
N GLY A 353 -0.65 -6.94 -36.42
CA GLY A 353 -0.29 -8.34 -36.23
C GLY A 353 0.19 -8.68 -34.81
N ALA A 354 -0.08 -7.80 -33.85
CA ALA A 354 0.22 -7.99 -32.44
C ALA A 354 -1.02 -8.51 -31.68
N LYS A 355 -0.98 -8.54 -30.34
CA LYS A 355 -2.06 -9.10 -29.52
C LYS A 355 -2.67 -8.05 -28.59
N SER A 356 -3.98 -8.15 -28.41
CA SER A 356 -4.70 -7.50 -27.32
C SER A 356 -5.33 -8.55 -26.42
N ASP A 357 -5.59 -8.14 -25.18
CA ASP A 357 -6.22 -8.96 -24.15
C ASP A 357 -7.61 -8.41 -23.79
N SER A 358 -8.60 -9.29 -23.74
CA SER A 358 -10.00 -8.97 -23.44
C SER A 358 -10.21 -8.33 -22.07
N GLY A 359 -9.34 -8.63 -21.11
CA GLY A 359 -9.55 -8.37 -19.70
C GLY A 359 -10.67 -9.23 -19.08
N GLU A 360 -11.01 -8.94 -17.82
CA GLU A 360 -11.86 -9.77 -16.96
C GLU A 360 -13.36 -9.71 -17.30
N GLY A 361 -13.74 -8.98 -18.35
CA GLY A 361 -15.12 -8.52 -18.55
C GLY A 361 -15.97 -9.37 -19.48
N GLY A 362 -15.39 -10.41 -20.06
CA GLY A 362 -15.93 -11.07 -21.25
C GLY A 362 -15.73 -10.23 -22.51
N GLU A 363 -16.21 -10.76 -23.63
CA GLU A 363 -16.21 -10.09 -24.93
C GLU A 363 -17.52 -10.39 -25.66
N ASP A 364 -17.98 -9.47 -26.51
CA ASP A 364 -19.21 -9.69 -27.27
C ASP A 364 -18.96 -10.69 -28.41
N PRO A 365 -19.72 -11.79 -28.52
CA PRO A 365 -19.56 -12.74 -29.63
C PRO A 365 -19.72 -12.13 -31.02
N ALA A 366 -20.43 -11.00 -31.13
CA ALA A 366 -20.50 -10.25 -32.39
C ALA A 366 -19.12 -9.78 -32.90
N HIS A 367 -18.11 -9.71 -32.03
CA HIS A 367 -16.75 -9.30 -32.38
C HIS A 367 -15.83 -10.45 -32.78
N PHE A 368 -16.28 -11.71 -32.73
CA PHE A 368 -15.43 -12.87 -33.06
C PHE A 368 -15.14 -13.02 -34.56
N VAL A 369 -15.81 -12.25 -35.39
CA VAL A 369 -15.57 -12.20 -36.84
C VAL A 369 -15.13 -10.80 -37.27
N PRO A 370 -14.30 -10.68 -38.31
CA PRO A 370 -13.94 -9.38 -38.88
C PRO A 370 -15.18 -8.61 -39.38
N GLU A 371 -15.11 -7.29 -39.26
CA GLU A 371 -16.12 -6.39 -39.79
C GLU A 371 -16.01 -6.29 -41.32
N PRO A 372 -17.06 -5.78 -42.02
CA PRO A 372 -17.03 -5.65 -43.48
C PRO A 372 -15.87 -4.80 -44.03
N ASN A 373 -15.30 -3.91 -43.22
CA ASN A 373 -14.14 -3.10 -43.58
C ASN A 373 -12.78 -3.83 -43.38
N GLY A 374 -12.81 -5.08 -42.91
CA GLY A 374 -11.63 -5.90 -42.61
C GLY A 374 -11.03 -5.70 -41.22
N ASP A 375 -11.56 -4.77 -40.41
CA ASP A 375 -11.11 -4.61 -39.02
C ASP A 375 -11.56 -5.79 -38.17
N ASN A 376 -10.68 -6.27 -37.29
CA ASN A 376 -10.97 -7.35 -36.37
C ASN A 376 -11.06 -6.83 -34.93
N PRO A 377 -12.26 -6.76 -34.33
CA PRO A 377 -12.45 -6.30 -32.97
C PRO A 377 -12.24 -7.40 -31.91
N SER A 378 -11.96 -8.64 -32.30
CA SER A 378 -11.70 -9.73 -31.37
C SER A 378 -10.33 -9.62 -30.70
N ALA A 379 -10.27 -9.73 -29.37
CA ALA A 379 -8.99 -9.85 -28.68
C ALA A 379 -8.34 -11.21 -28.91
N LYS A 380 -7.03 -11.27 -29.14
CA LYS A 380 -6.32 -12.54 -29.35
C LYS A 380 -6.01 -13.28 -28.06
N ILE A 381 -5.90 -12.56 -26.96
CA ILE A 381 -5.73 -13.10 -25.62
C ILE A 381 -7.07 -12.97 -24.90
N LYS A 382 -7.53 -14.06 -24.29
CA LYS A 382 -8.76 -14.07 -23.50
C LYS A 382 -8.45 -14.39 -22.06
N GLN A 383 -8.91 -13.53 -21.16
CA GLN A 383 -8.61 -13.65 -19.74
C GLN A 383 -9.63 -14.55 -19.02
N VAL A 384 -9.14 -15.34 -18.06
CA VAL A 384 -9.93 -16.13 -17.12
C VAL A 384 -9.56 -15.68 -15.70
N ALA A 385 -10.42 -14.88 -15.08
CA ALA A 385 -10.26 -14.31 -13.73
C ALA A 385 -11.28 -14.88 -12.75
N SER A 386 -11.13 -14.60 -11.45
CA SER A 386 -11.91 -15.21 -10.35
C SER A 386 -13.44 -15.16 -10.53
N GLY A 387 -13.99 -14.04 -11.03
CA GLY A 387 -15.42 -13.89 -11.29
C GLY A 387 -15.94 -14.67 -12.52
N ARG A 388 -15.04 -15.17 -13.38
CA ARG A 388 -15.36 -15.90 -14.62
C ARG A 388 -16.41 -15.20 -15.52
N PHE A 389 -16.45 -13.88 -15.48
CA PHE A 389 -17.43 -13.11 -16.25
C PHE A 389 -17.23 -13.30 -17.76
N GLY A 390 -18.31 -13.64 -18.46
CA GLY A 390 -18.31 -13.86 -19.91
C GLY A 390 -17.47 -15.05 -20.37
N VAL A 391 -17.03 -15.92 -19.45
CA VAL A 391 -16.28 -17.13 -19.80
C VAL A 391 -17.26 -18.21 -20.25
N THR A 392 -17.35 -18.38 -21.57
CA THR A 392 -18.16 -19.41 -22.22
C THR A 392 -17.28 -20.36 -23.04
N ALA A 393 -17.84 -21.51 -23.45
CA ALA A 393 -17.12 -22.43 -24.34
C ALA A 393 -16.71 -21.75 -25.65
N GLU A 394 -17.57 -20.91 -26.22
CA GLU A 394 -17.27 -20.14 -27.42
C GLU A 394 -16.15 -19.13 -27.16
N TYR A 395 -16.25 -18.31 -26.10
CA TYR A 395 -15.23 -17.33 -25.72
C TYR A 395 -13.84 -17.96 -25.58
N LEU A 396 -13.74 -19.12 -24.93
CA LEU A 396 -12.48 -19.84 -24.74
C LEU A 396 -11.89 -20.40 -26.05
N ASN A 397 -12.70 -20.61 -27.08
CA ASN A 397 -12.26 -21.06 -28.41
C ASN A 397 -11.96 -19.89 -29.37
N GLN A 398 -12.25 -18.66 -28.99
CA GLN A 398 -12.13 -17.47 -29.84
C GLN A 398 -10.86 -16.66 -29.50
N CYS A 399 -9.73 -17.38 -29.37
CA CYS A 399 -8.46 -16.79 -28.97
C CYS A 399 -7.26 -17.60 -29.47
N GLU A 400 -6.09 -16.97 -29.47
CA GLU A 400 -4.80 -17.63 -29.67
C GLU A 400 -4.11 -17.97 -28.34
N GLU A 401 -4.51 -17.31 -27.25
CA GLU A 401 -3.90 -17.46 -25.93
C GLU A 401 -4.93 -17.22 -24.81
N LEU A 402 -4.82 -18.01 -23.74
CA LEU A 402 -5.62 -17.86 -22.53
C LEU A 402 -4.75 -17.33 -21.38
N GLU A 403 -5.14 -16.20 -20.81
CA GLU A 403 -4.49 -15.65 -19.63
C GLU A 403 -5.24 -16.06 -18.36
N ILE A 404 -4.61 -16.87 -17.51
CA ILE A 404 -5.12 -17.14 -16.16
C ILE A 404 -4.70 -15.98 -15.26
N LYS A 405 -5.65 -15.08 -14.99
CA LYS A 405 -5.37 -13.92 -14.14
C LYS A 405 -5.42 -14.31 -12.67
N VAL A 406 -4.25 -14.49 -12.08
CA VAL A 406 -4.10 -14.73 -10.65
C VAL A 406 -4.19 -13.43 -9.85
N ALA A 407 -3.56 -12.34 -10.34
CA ALA A 407 -3.48 -11.07 -9.61
C ALA A 407 -3.20 -9.90 -10.57
N GLN A 408 -3.22 -8.66 -10.04
CA GLN A 408 -2.74 -7.46 -10.75
C GLN A 408 -1.96 -6.54 -9.81
N GLY A 409 -0.95 -5.83 -10.34
CA GLY A 409 -0.07 -4.97 -9.53
C GLY A 409 -0.77 -3.83 -8.77
N ALA A 410 -1.90 -3.33 -9.26
CA ALA A 410 -2.67 -2.29 -8.57
C ALA A 410 -3.34 -2.79 -7.27
N LYS A 411 -3.63 -4.10 -7.19
CA LYS A 411 -4.33 -4.74 -6.07
C LYS A 411 -4.06 -6.25 -6.06
N PRO A 412 -2.88 -6.69 -5.61
CA PRO A 412 -2.42 -8.06 -5.84
C PRO A 412 -3.18 -9.14 -5.07
N GLY A 413 -3.74 -8.82 -3.89
CA GLY A 413 -4.48 -9.79 -3.07
C GLY A 413 -5.99 -9.57 -3.08
N GLU A 414 -6.54 -9.04 -4.17
CA GLU A 414 -7.96 -8.71 -4.29
C GLU A 414 -8.49 -8.95 -5.71
N GLY A 415 -9.81 -9.12 -5.82
CA GLY A 415 -10.50 -9.31 -7.08
C GLY A 415 -10.78 -8.02 -7.86
N GLY A 416 -11.22 -8.20 -9.11
CA GLY A 416 -11.80 -7.15 -9.95
C GLY A 416 -12.95 -6.41 -9.27
N GLN A 417 -13.13 -5.13 -9.59
CA GLN A 417 -14.23 -4.31 -9.08
C GLN A 417 -14.81 -3.49 -10.21
N LEU A 418 -16.12 -3.54 -10.37
CA LEU A 418 -16.87 -2.69 -11.30
C LEU A 418 -18.07 -2.07 -10.56
N PRO A 419 -18.08 -0.74 -10.35
CA PRO A 419 -19.19 -0.05 -9.71
C PRO A 419 -20.52 -0.32 -10.42
N GLY A 420 -21.60 -0.51 -9.67
CA GLY A 420 -22.92 -0.85 -10.22
C GLY A 420 -23.43 0.12 -11.28
N ILE A 421 -23.13 1.41 -11.15
CA ILE A 421 -23.47 2.44 -12.13
C ILE A 421 -22.84 2.20 -13.53
N LYS A 422 -21.78 1.40 -13.62
CA LYS A 422 -21.13 1.01 -14.89
C LYS A 422 -21.62 -0.34 -15.42
N VAL A 423 -22.47 -1.04 -14.67
CA VAL A 423 -23.07 -2.32 -15.07
C VAL A 423 -24.32 -2.03 -15.87
N THR A 424 -24.10 -1.57 -17.10
CA THR A 424 -25.14 -1.27 -18.09
C THR A 424 -25.82 -2.55 -18.59
N ASP A 425 -26.88 -2.44 -19.40
CA ASP A 425 -27.55 -3.61 -19.99
C ASP A 425 -26.59 -4.46 -20.83
N LEU A 426 -25.71 -3.81 -21.59
CA LEU A 426 -24.65 -4.46 -22.35
C LEU A 426 -23.74 -5.28 -21.42
N ILE A 427 -23.21 -4.64 -20.37
CA ILE A 427 -22.28 -5.30 -19.45
C ILE A 427 -22.98 -6.43 -18.69
N ALA A 428 -24.19 -6.20 -18.19
CA ALA A 428 -24.99 -7.21 -17.50
C ALA A 428 -25.24 -8.44 -18.37
N ARG A 429 -25.61 -8.24 -19.64
CA ARG A 429 -25.79 -9.32 -20.62
C ARG A 429 -24.50 -10.11 -20.83
N LEU A 430 -23.39 -9.44 -21.10
CA LEU A 430 -22.11 -10.09 -21.39
C LEU A 430 -21.56 -10.86 -20.19
N ARG A 431 -21.82 -10.37 -18.97
CA ARG A 431 -21.32 -10.97 -17.73
C ARG A 431 -22.31 -11.93 -17.09
N HIS A 432 -23.51 -12.12 -17.67
CA HIS A 432 -24.62 -12.85 -17.07
C HIS A 432 -24.94 -12.36 -15.64
N SER A 433 -24.88 -11.03 -15.44
CA SER A 433 -25.08 -10.38 -14.15
C SER A 433 -26.32 -9.50 -14.15
N THR A 434 -26.64 -8.93 -12.99
CA THR A 434 -27.79 -8.01 -12.84
C THR A 434 -27.38 -6.58 -13.15
N LYS A 435 -28.15 -5.88 -14.00
CA LYS A 435 -27.96 -4.45 -14.30
C LYS A 435 -27.92 -3.62 -13.02
N GLY A 436 -27.00 -2.66 -12.95
CA GLY A 436 -26.92 -1.71 -11.83
C GLY A 436 -26.29 -2.27 -10.55
N VAL A 437 -26.05 -3.58 -10.46
CA VAL A 437 -25.47 -4.23 -9.28
C VAL A 437 -23.95 -4.20 -9.36
N THR A 438 -23.28 -3.72 -8.31
CA THR A 438 -21.81 -3.70 -8.22
C THR A 438 -21.24 -5.11 -8.32
N LEU A 439 -20.24 -5.29 -9.19
CA LEU A 439 -19.53 -6.56 -9.34
C LEU A 439 -18.20 -6.46 -8.61
N ILE A 440 -18.10 -7.16 -7.48
CA ILE A 440 -16.85 -7.40 -6.76
C ILE A 440 -16.52 -8.87 -6.97
N SER A 441 -15.47 -9.16 -7.75
CA SER A 441 -15.03 -10.53 -7.96
C SER A 441 -14.46 -11.10 -6.66
N PRO A 442 -14.57 -12.42 -6.43
CA PRO A 442 -13.82 -13.08 -5.36
C PRO A 442 -12.31 -12.72 -5.43
N PRO A 443 -11.63 -12.53 -4.29
CA PRO A 443 -10.18 -12.30 -4.25
C PRO A 443 -9.35 -13.36 -4.95
#